data_AF-A0A2M9U5S3-F1
#
_entry.id   AF-A0A2M9U5S3-F1
#
_cell.length_a   1.000
_cell.length_b   1.000
_cell.length_c   1.000
_cell.angle_alpha   90.00
_cell.angle_beta   90.00
_cell.angle_gamma   90.00
#
_symmetry.space_group_name_H-M   'P 1'
#
loop_
_entity.id
_entity.type
_entity.pdbx_description
1 polymer ?
#
loop_
_entity_poly.entity_id
_entity_poly.type
_entity_poly.pdbx_seq_one_letter_code
_entity_poly.pdbx_strand_id
1 'polypeptide(L)'
;MTVCSRVNWLIPQLGATLKGMQAESLAPVFEARQIPFAYITKPEELFDDPHLQQSVGLGRQVLEDGSETPMPLLPISIDGERL
;
A
#
# COMPACT_ATOMS: atom_id res chain seq x y z
N MET A 1 -11.15 6.03 28.86
CA MET A 1 -11.33 4.97 27.84
C MET A 1 -12.74 5.03 27.25
N THR A 2 -13.08 6.02 26.41
CA THR A 2 -14.37 6.01 25.69
C THR A 2 -14.27 6.88 24.44
N VAL A 3 -13.71 6.35 23.35
CA VAL A 3 -13.78 7.00 22.02
C VAL A 3 -14.32 6.05 20.95
N CYS A 4 -14.34 4.72 21.17
CA CYS A 4 -14.68 3.74 20.14
C CYS A 4 -16.04 3.06 20.36
N SER A 5 -17.15 3.83 20.42
CA SER A 5 -18.51 3.23 20.49
C SER A 5 -19.50 3.75 19.44
N ARG A 6 -19.22 4.88 18.76
CA ARG A 6 -20.18 5.50 17.83
C ARG A 6 -20.19 4.92 16.41
N VAL A 7 -19.12 4.22 16.02
CA VAL A 7 -18.92 3.69 14.64
C VAL A 7 -18.83 2.16 14.58
N ASN A 8 -19.16 1.45 15.67
CA ASN A 8 -19.07 -0.03 15.69
C ASN A 8 -20.00 -0.70 14.65
N TRP A 9 -21.05 -0.01 14.23
CA TRP A 9 -21.96 -0.48 13.18
C TRP A 9 -21.43 -0.25 11.76
N LEU A 10 -20.49 0.69 11.57
CA LEU A 10 -20.07 1.15 10.23
C LEU A 10 -19.27 0.08 9.49
N ILE A 11 -18.24 -0.48 10.14
CA ILE A 11 -17.37 -1.50 9.53
C ILE A 11 -18.15 -2.74 9.07
N PRO A 12 -19.02 -3.37 9.88
CA PRO A 12 -19.77 -4.54 9.43
C PRO A 12 -20.78 -4.21 8.32
N GLN A 13 -21.41 -3.02 8.36
CA GLN A 13 -22.33 -2.60 7.29
C GLN A 13 -21.59 -2.33 5.98
N LEU A 14 -20.44 -1.66 6.04
CA LEU A 14 -19.59 -1.42 4.87
C LEU A 14 -19.11 -2.74 4.26
N GLY A 15 -18.68 -3.68 5.11
CA GLY A 15 -18.31 -5.03 4.69
C GLY A 15 -19.45 -5.75 3.97
N ALA A 16 -20.69 -5.66 4.49
CA ALA A 16 -21.85 -6.25 3.84
C ALA A 16 -22.17 -5.60 2.48
N THR A 17 -22.04 -4.27 2.36
CA THR A 17 -22.26 -3.54 1.10
C THR A 17 -21.20 -3.87 0.04
N LEU A 18 -19.93 -3.96 0.43
CA LEU A 18 -18.82 -4.16 -0.51
C LEU A 18 -18.60 -5.63 -0.88
N LYS A 19 -19.13 -6.59 -0.11
CA LYS A 19 -18.87 -8.04 -0.28
C LYS A 19 -19.09 -8.59 -1.70
N GLY A 20 -20.03 -8.02 -2.46
CA GLY A 20 -20.36 -8.46 -3.82
C GLY A 20 -19.69 -7.64 -4.93
N MET A 21 -18.84 -6.68 -4.57
CA MET A 21 -18.21 -5.76 -5.52
C MET A 21 -16.74 -6.12 -5.71
N GLN A 22 -16.25 -6.02 -6.94
CA GLN A 22 -14.84 -6.25 -7.25
C GLN A 22 -14.02 -4.99 -6.98
N ALA A 23 -12.80 -5.15 -6.48
CA ALA A 23 -11.95 -4.02 -6.11
C ALA A 23 -11.62 -3.14 -7.33
N GLU A 24 -11.39 -3.76 -8.49
CA GLU A 24 -11.02 -3.11 -9.74
C GLU A 24 -12.15 -2.21 -10.28
N SER A 25 -13.40 -2.55 -9.99
CA SER A 25 -14.55 -1.71 -10.38
C SER A 25 -14.85 -0.60 -9.38
N LEU A 26 -14.40 -0.74 -8.14
CA LEU A 26 -14.55 0.28 -7.08
C LEU A 26 -13.48 1.37 -7.15
N ALA A 27 -12.25 1.04 -7.53
CA ALA A 27 -11.15 1.98 -7.63
C ALA A 27 -11.48 3.27 -8.42
N PRO A 28 -11.96 3.23 -9.69
CA PRO A 28 -12.27 4.45 -10.43
C PRO A 28 -13.41 5.25 -9.78
N VAL A 29 -14.33 4.57 -9.10
CA VAL A 29 -15.46 5.19 -8.41
C VAL A 29 -15.00 5.93 -7.15
N PHE A 30 -14.04 5.37 -6.42
CA PHE A 30 -13.46 5.98 -5.22
C PHE A 30 -12.54 7.15 -5.59
N GLU A 31 -11.72 7.01 -6.64
CA GLU A 31 -10.90 8.10 -7.18
C GLU A 31 -11.75 9.30 -7.60
N ALA A 32 -12.81 9.07 -8.39
CA ALA A 32 -13.72 10.13 -8.84
C ALA A 32 -14.43 10.85 -7.68
N ARG A 33 -14.57 10.19 -6.52
CA ARG A 33 -15.19 10.74 -5.31
C ARG A 33 -14.17 11.20 -4.26
N GLN A 34 -12.88 11.13 -4.56
CA GLN A 34 -11.78 11.44 -3.64
C GLN A 34 -11.87 10.67 -2.31
N ILE A 35 -12.38 9.44 -2.37
CA ILE A 35 -12.38 8.54 -1.22
C ILE A 35 -11.02 7.86 -1.18
N PRO A 36 -10.25 7.97 -0.08
CA PRO A 36 -8.95 7.32 0.02
C PRO A 36 -9.11 5.80 0.13
N PHE A 37 -8.37 5.07 -0.68
CA PHE A 37 -8.29 3.61 -0.64
C PHE A 37 -6.89 3.16 -1.08
N ALA A 38 -6.59 1.90 -0.83
CA ALA A 38 -5.40 1.23 -1.34
C ALA A 38 -5.75 -0.24 -1.62
N TYR A 39 -5.07 -0.84 -2.59
CA TYR A 39 -5.12 -2.28 -2.76
C TYR A 39 -4.38 -2.98 -1.62
N ILE A 40 -4.92 -4.13 -1.19
CA ILE A 40 -4.21 -5.04 -0.29
C ILE A 40 -3.47 -6.02 -1.18
N THR A 41 -2.21 -5.72 -1.49
CA THR A 41 -1.33 -6.58 -2.29
C THR A 41 -0.56 -7.54 -1.40
N LYS A 42 -0.15 -8.67 -1.95
CA LYS A 42 0.75 -9.59 -1.24
C LYS A 42 2.16 -8.99 -1.15
N PRO A 43 2.95 -9.33 -0.12
CA PRO A 43 4.30 -8.79 0.03
C PRO A 43 5.19 -9.00 -1.19
N GLU A 44 5.10 -10.17 -1.85
CA GLU A 44 5.85 -10.48 -3.06
C GLU A 44 5.44 -9.64 -4.28
N GLU A 45 4.22 -9.12 -4.31
CA GLU A 45 3.72 -8.26 -5.39
C GLU A 45 4.21 -6.80 -5.24
N LEU A 46 4.71 -6.43 -4.05
CA LEU A 46 5.23 -5.09 -3.79
C LEU A 46 6.51 -4.77 -4.57
N PHE A 47 7.28 -5.78 -4.97
CA PHE A 47 8.45 -5.57 -5.84
C PHE A 47 8.06 -5.03 -7.22
N ASP A 48 6.84 -5.31 -7.65
CA ASP A 48 6.25 -4.86 -8.91
C ASP A 48 5.32 -3.64 -8.74
N ASP A 49 5.18 -3.11 -7.52
CA ASP A 49 4.30 -1.99 -7.26
C ASP A 49 4.84 -0.69 -7.88
N PRO A 50 4.06 -0.01 -8.76
CA PRO A 50 4.52 1.20 -9.43
C PRO A 50 4.94 2.31 -8.48
N HIS A 51 4.30 2.46 -7.32
CA HIS A 51 4.69 3.49 -6.36
C HIS A 51 6.04 3.17 -5.71
N LEU A 52 6.33 1.90 -5.43
CA LEU A 52 7.63 1.47 -4.88
C LEU A 52 8.77 1.46 -5.90
N GLN A 53 8.47 1.22 -7.17
CA GLN A 53 9.45 1.29 -8.26
C GLN A 53 9.76 2.74 -8.67
N GLN A 54 8.76 3.63 -8.64
CA GLN A 54 8.92 5.04 -9.02
C GLN A 54 9.46 5.90 -7.89
N SER A 55 9.02 5.66 -6.65
CA SER A 55 9.76 6.18 -5.50
C SER A 55 11.08 5.44 -5.46
N VAL A 56 12.20 6.11 -5.20
CA VAL A 56 13.52 5.48 -5.03
C VAL A 56 13.51 4.66 -3.74
N GLY A 57 12.61 3.69 -3.61
CA GLY A 57 12.29 2.98 -2.38
C GLY A 57 12.85 1.57 -2.32
N LEU A 58 13.21 1.01 -3.47
CA LEU A 58 13.92 -0.26 -3.58
C LEU A 58 15.33 -0.01 -4.12
N GLY A 59 16.33 -0.26 -3.29
CA GLY A 59 17.75 -0.24 -3.66
C GLY A 59 18.22 -1.63 -4.10
N ARG A 60 19.37 -1.70 -4.79
CA ARG A 60 20.02 -2.98 -5.11
C ARG A 60 21.02 -3.35 -4.02
N GLN A 61 20.86 -4.53 -3.44
CA GLN A 61 21.81 -5.12 -2.50
C GLN A 61 22.59 -6.24 -3.20
N VAL A 62 23.92 -6.17 -3.15
CA VAL A 62 24.80 -7.27 -3.60
C VAL A 62 25.02 -8.23 -2.43
N LEU A 63 24.83 -9.52 -2.68
CA LEU A 63 25.04 -10.60 -1.73
C LEU A 63 26.49 -11.09 -1.77
N GLU A 64 26.90 -11.87 -0.77
CA GLU A 64 28.28 -12.38 -0.67
C GLU A 64 28.70 -13.28 -1.85
N ASP A 65 27.73 -13.88 -2.54
CA ASP A 65 27.93 -14.71 -3.74
C ASP A 65 27.98 -13.89 -5.05
N GLY A 66 27.85 -12.57 -4.97
CA GLY A 66 27.81 -11.66 -6.11
C GLY A 66 26.45 -11.53 -6.80
N SER A 67 25.40 -12.18 -6.28
CA SER A 67 24.03 -11.99 -6.78
C SER A 67 23.43 -10.66 -6.29
N GLU A 68 22.45 -10.13 -7.02
CA GLU A 68 21.75 -8.88 -6.67
C GLU A 68 20.31 -9.16 -6.27
N THR A 69 19.83 -8.49 -5.22
CA THR A 69 18.43 -8.53 -4.80
C THR A 69 17.88 -7.13 -4.52
N PRO A 70 16.63 -6.82 -4.90
CA PRO A 70 15.97 -5.58 -4.50
C PRO A 70 15.69 -5.59 -2.99
N MET A 71 16.07 -4.52 -2.30
CA MET A 71 15.87 -4.35 -0.87
C MET A 71 15.23 -2.99 -0.57
N PRO A 72 14.24 -2.92 0.34
CA PRO A 72 13.66 -1.65 0.74
C PRO A 72 14.72 -0.77 1.42
N LEU A 73 14.80 0.48 0.97
CA LEU A 73 15.61 1.53 1.58
C LEU A 73 14.93 2.07 2.85
N LEU A 74 15.67 2.82 3.66
CA LEU A 74 15.14 3.40 4.89
C LEU A 74 14.01 4.38 4.58
N PRO A 75 12.98 4.47 5.44
CA PRO A 75 11.83 5.34 5.23
C PRO A 75 12.13 6.82 5.56
N ILE A 76 13.37 7.26 5.34
CA ILE A 76 13.83 8.63 5.58
C ILE A 76 14.71 9.11 4.43
N SER A 77 14.61 10.40 4.12
CA SER A 77 15.47 11.07 3.15
C SER A 77 16.18 12.24 3.80
N ILE A 78 17.47 12.41 3.51
CA ILE A 78 18.30 13.54 3.93
C ILE A 78 18.80 14.21 2.65
N ASP A 79 18.63 15.53 2.54
CA ASP A 79 19.02 16.31 1.36
C ASP A 79 18.42 15.83 0.02
N GLY A 80 17.25 15.18 0.08
CA GLY A 80 16.57 14.62 -1.09
C GLY A 80 17.03 13.22 -1.50
N GLU A 81 18.05 12.68 -0.84
CA GLU A 81 18.50 11.29 -1.03
C GLU A 81 17.92 10.37 0.05
N ARG A 82 17.44 9.20 -0.35
CA ARG A 82 16.95 8.18 0.59
C ARG A 82 18.13 7.35 1.10
N LEU A 83 18.14 7.07 2.41
CA LEU A 83 19.20 6.30 3.08
C LEU A 83 19.00 4.78 3.01
#